data_AF-A0A924B209-F1
#
_entry.id   AF-A0A924B209-F1
#
_cell.length_a   1.000
_cell.length_b   1.000
_cell.length_c   1.000
_cell.angle_alpha   90.00
_cell.angle_beta   90.00
_cell.angle_gamma   90.00
#
_symmetry.space_group_name_H-M   'P 1'
#
loop_
_entity.id
_entity.type
_entity.pdbx_description
1 polymer ?
#
loop_
_entity_poly.entity_id
_entity_poly.type
_entity_poly.pdbx_seq_one_letter_code
_entity_poly.pdbx_strand_id
1 'polypeptide(L)'
;MISEKQIAYVSLGVFVCALGLWSVRTTNLFSISEKPLAQIPNDPMKKSKVMLADQNAASVPQTADSGTTLMPVAALPAATATSKIQFLTEAQYNSLDQYHEIKTKVFVSEKEKSLKKQFMTDNELIKSLKNFITEAPVSERGSDDDVKKNLALDLLIEASVSSNSAEATAALMDIVQDKKIEDEKIPVADRQSMAEIKADLLYTWTARLPNQASQIDKVIPGPVTSKIWKNAQEAQAQNRTESATTK
;
A
#
# COMPACT_ATOMS: atom_id res chain seq x y z
N MET A 1 30.45 51.09 -44.96
CA MET A 1 29.18 50.34 -45.14
C MET A 1 28.75 49.88 -43.77
N ILE A 2 27.74 50.55 -43.23
CA ILE A 2 27.13 50.31 -41.93
C ILE A 2 25.90 49.44 -42.22
N SER A 3 25.73 48.32 -41.50
CA SER A 3 24.47 47.58 -41.48
C SER A 3 24.02 47.38 -40.04
N GLU A 4 23.04 48.20 -39.67
CA GLU A 4 22.15 48.03 -38.53
C GLU A 4 21.30 46.76 -38.71
N LYS A 5 21.00 46.04 -37.61
CA LYS A 5 19.64 45.95 -37.01
C LYS A 5 19.54 44.88 -35.89
N GLN A 6 19.17 45.38 -34.69
CA GLN A 6 18.10 44.91 -33.78
C GLN A 6 18.24 43.49 -33.18
N ILE A 7 18.66 43.29 -31.92
CA ILE A 7 17.89 43.37 -30.65
C ILE A 7 16.49 42.75 -30.70
N ALA A 8 16.31 41.62 -29.99
CA ALA A 8 15.06 41.27 -29.33
C ALA A 8 15.32 40.37 -28.11
N TYR A 9 15.37 41.00 -26.94
CA TYR A 9 15.09 40.40 -25.64
C TYR A 9 13.58 40.09 -25.57
N VAL A 10 13.19 38.85 -25.24
CA VAL A 10 11.86 38.58 -24.67
C VAL A 10 12.01 37.62 -23.49
N SER A 11 11.99 38.25 -22.31
CA SER A 11 11.48 37.70 -21.05
C SER A 11 10.01 37.32 -21.22
N LEU A 12 9.59 36.14 -20.76
CA LEU A 12 8.40 35.97 -19.91
C LEU A 12 8.18 34.49 -19.53
N GLY A 13 7.77 34.27 -18.27
CA GLY A 13 6.89 33.15 -17.94
C GLY A 13 7.41 32.13 -16.94
N VAL A 14 7.81 32.58 -15.74
CA VAL A 14 7.83 31.72 -14.55
C VAL A 14 6.38 31.33 -14.24
N PHE A 15 6.00 30.08 -14.49
CA PHE A 15 4.73 29.52 -14.03
C PHE A 15 4.96 28.85 -12.66
N VAL A 16 4.78 29.61 -11.59
CA VAL A 16 4.63 29.06 -10.23
C VAL A 16 3.18 28.63 -10.07
N CYS A 17 2.89 27.35 -10.34
CA CYS A 17 1.66 26.74 -9.88
C CYS A 17 1.86 26.26 -8.43
N ALA A 18 1.29 27.03 -7.50
CA ALA A 18 1.04 26.59 -6.15
C ALA A 18 0.08 25.40 -6.14
N LEU A 19 0.58 24.22 -5.77
CA LEU A 19 -0.26 23.09 -5.38
C LEU A 19 -0.28 23.04 -3.84
N GLY A 20 -1.30 23.70 -3.30
CA GLY A 20 -1.66 23.60 -1.90
C GLY A 20 -2.21 22.21 -1.57
N LEU A 21 -1.67 21.66 -0.48
CA LEU A 21 -2.26 20.72 0.45
C LEU A 21 -3.74 20.35 0.20
N TRP A 22 -3.96 19.12 -0.26
CA TRP A 22 -5.18 18.36 0.02
C TRP A 22 -4.79 17.09 0.77
N SER A 23 -4.82 17.17 2.10
CA SER A 23 -4.88 16.00 2.97
C SER A 23 -6.35 15.73 3.22
N VAL A 24 -6.96 14.89 2.38
CA VAL A 24 -8.29 14.33 2.65
C VAL A 24 -8.08 12.90 3.12
N ARG A 25 -8.11 12.74 4.45
CA ARG A 25 -8.32 11.45 5.11
C ARG A 25 -9.66 10.90 4.64
N THR A 26 -9.64 9.85 3.83
CA THR A 26 -10.83 9.04 3.52
C THR A 26 -11.14 8.13 4.70
N THR A 27 -12.04 8.57 5.58
CA THR A 27 -12.75 7.67 6.50
C THR A 27 -13.93 7.02 5.76
N ASN A 28 -14.01 5.69 5.85
CA ASN A 28 -15.16 4.84 5.59
C ASN A 28 -15.66 4.70 4.13
N LEU A 29 -15.08 3.72 3.42
CA LEU A 29 -15.70 3.03 2.29
C LEU A 29 -15.76 1.51 2.57
N PHE A 30 -16.51 1.16 3.60
CA PHE A 30 -17.12 -0.17 3.73
C PHE A 30 -18.60 0.04 4.06
N SER A 31 -19.39 0.45 3.08
CA SER A 31 -20.84 0.19 3.10
C SER A 31 -21.07 -1.11 2.36
N ILE A 32 -21.28 -2.17 3.15
CA ILE A 32 -21.81 -3.43 2.69
C ILE A 32 -23.21 -3.13 2.14
N SER A 33 -23.42 -3.40 0.86
CA SER A 33 -24.73 -3.33 0.22
C SER A 33 -25.64 -4.39 0.85
N GLU A 34 -26.51 -3.96 1.77
CA GLU A 34 -27.63 -4.77 2.22
C GLU A 34 -28.62 -4.91 1.06
N LYS A 35 -28.70 -6.12 0.49
CA LYS A 35 -29.82 -6.51 -0.37
C LYS A 35 -31.11 -6.46 0.47
N PRO A 36 -32.21 -5.87 -0.04
CA PRO A 36 -33.50 -5.99 0.63
C PRO A 36 -34.01 -7.43 0.52
N LEU A 37 -34.12 -8.10 1.67
CA LEU A 37 -34.78 -9.40 1.79
C LEU A 37 -36.27 -9.24 1.51
N ALA A 38 -36.75 -10.01 0.54
CA ALA A 38 -38.17 -10.20 0.28
C ALA A 38 -38.88 -10.71 1.55
N GLN A 39 -40.05 -10.12 1.82
CA GLN A 39 -40.94 -10.48 2.90
C GLN A 39 -41.30 -11.97 2.85
N ILE A 40 -40.92 -12.71 3.89
CA ILE A 40 -41.43 -14.05 4.16
C ILE A 40 -42.66 -13.87 5.09
N PRO A 41 -43.83 -14.41 4.73
CA PRO A 41 -45.02 -14.29 5.57
C PRO A 41 -44.87 -15.08 6.87
N ASN A 42 -45.25 -14.43 7.98
CA ASN A 42 -45.35 -15.00 9.31
C ASN A 42 -46.45 -16.06 9.37
N ASP A 43 -46.12 -17.23 9.91
CA ASP A 43 -47.10 -18.19 10.42
C ASP A 43 -46.67 -18.65 11.83
N PRO A 44 -47.54 -18.62 12.85
CA PRO A 44 -47.17 -18.92 14.23
C PRO A 44 -47.43 -20.39 14.61
N MET A 45 -46.68 -20.83 15.62
CA MET A 45 -46.78 -22.09 16.40
C MET A 45 -45.85 -23.24 15.99
N LYS A 46 -44.89 -23.56 16.87
CA LYS A 46 -45.05 -24.67 17.83
C LYS A 46 -43.92 -24.67 18.86
N LYS A 47 -44.32 -24.73 20.13
CA LYS A 47 -43.47 -24.99 21.29
C LYS A 47 -42.88 -26.39 21.18
N SER A 48 -41.56 -26.53 21.34
CA SER A 48 -40.96 -27.79 21.79
C SER A 48 -39.93 -27.53 22.88
N LYS A 49 -40.37 -27.92 24.07
CA LYS A 49 -39.64 -28.11 25.31
C LYS A 49 -38.75 -29.34 25.15
N VAL A 50 -37.45 -29.23 25.39
CA VAL A 50 -36.60 -30.38 25.73
C VAL A 50 -35.90 -30.07 27.04
N MET A 51 -36.19 -30.95 27.99
CA MET A 51 -35.63 -31.03 29.33
C MET A 51 -34.60 -32.16 29.34
N LEU A 52 -33.60 -31.96 30.21
CA LEU A 52 -33.00 -32.93 31.15
C LEU A 52 -31.72 -33.72 30.85
N ALA A 53 -31.01 -33.87 31.98
CA ALA A 53 -30.03 -34.85 32.44
C ALA A 53 -28.56 -34.54 32.07
N ASP A 54 -27.68 -34.10 32.97
CA ASP A 54 -27.34 -34.48 34.37
C ASP A 54 -26.54 -35.80 34.48
N GLN A 55 -25.57 -35.77 35.40
CA GLN A 55 -24.87 -36.86 36.09
C GLN A 55 -23.44 -37.30 35.65
N ASN A 56 -22.49 -36.78 36.45
CA ASN A 56 -21.69 -37.49 37.47
C ASN A 56 -20.47 -38.38 37.15
N ALA A 57 -19.54 -38.27 38.11
CA ALA A 57 -18.69 -39.28 38.75
C ALA A 57 -17.26 -39.51 38.23
N ALA A 58 -16.33 -38.89 38.95
CA ALA A 58 -15.22 -39.49 39.71
C ALA A 58 -14.47 -40.70 39.15
N SER A 59 -13.13 -40.62 39.14
CA SER A 59 -12.24 -41.51 39.94
C SER A 59 -10.76 -41.14 39.78
N VAL A 60 -10.10 -40.97 40.92
CA VAL A 60 -8.64 -41.01 41.13
C VAL A 60 -8.26 -42.48 41.38
N PRO A 61 -7.05 -42.94 41.03
CA PRO A 61 -6.09 -43.21 42.10
C PRO A 61 -4.62 -42.86 41.76
N GLN A 62 -3.89 -42.55 42.83
CA GLN A 62 -2.44 -42.43 42.92
C GLN A 62 -1.72 -43.74 42.57
N THR A 63 -0.52 -43.65 42.02
CA THR A 63 0.59 -44.58 42.33
C THR A 63 1.90 -43.81 42.35
N ALA A 64 2.71 -44.15 43.35
CA ALA A 64 3.95 -43.50 43.71
C ALA A 64 5.15 -44.10 42.97
N ASP A 65 6.25 -43.34 43.09
CA ASP A 65 7.63 -43.81 43.22
C ASP A 65 8.43 -44.07 41.94
N SER A 66 9.47 -43.25 41.73
CA SER A 66 10.85 -43.71 41.48
C SER A 66 11.78 -42.56 41.12
N GLY A 67 12.88 -42.46 41.84
CA GLY A 67 14.19 -42.26 41.21
C GLY A 67 14.66 -40.83 40.99
N THR A 68 15.22 -40.23 42.04
CA THR A 68 16.19 -39.13 41.94
C THR A 68 17.38 -39.58 41.07
N THR A 69 17.45 -39.08 39.83
CA THR A 69 18.68 -39.09 39.02
C THR A 69 19.03 -37.65 38.69
N LEU A 70 20.08 -37.13 39.33
CA LEU A 70 20.69 -35.85 38.98
C LEU A 70 21.43 -36.01 37.65
N MET A 71 20.85 -35.52 36.56
CA MET A 71 21.58 -35.29 35.31
C MET A 71 21.94 -33.80 35.20
N PRO A 72 23.16 -33.45 34.75
CA PRO A 72 23.49 -32.09 34.38
C PRO A 72 22.79 -31.78 33.05
N VAL A 73 21.67 -31.04 33.10
CA VAL A 73 21.07 -30.48 31.88
C VAL A 73 22.03 -29.42 31.37
N ALA A 74 22.68 -29.77 30.27
CA ALA A 74 23.47 -28.89 29.44
C ALA A 74 22.73 -27.56 29.24
N ALA A 75 23.45 -26.46 29.45
CA ALA A 75 22.99 -25.13 29.15
C ALA A 75 22.36 -25.11 27.75
N LEU A 76 21.06 -24.77 27.69
CA LEU A 76 20.40 -24.40 26.45
C LEU A 76 21.26 -23.33 25.78
N PRO A 77 21.71 -23.52 24.52
CA PRO A 77 22.19 -22.41 23.75
C PRO A 77 21.02 -21.43 23.56
N ALA A 78 21.14 -20.28 24.20
CA ALA A 78 20.36 -19.11 23.87
C ALA A 78 20.63 -18.72 22.41
N ALA A 79 19.62 -18.08 21.82
CA ALA A 79 19.65 -17.36 20.55
C ALA A 79 19.58 -18.22 19.28
N THR A 80 18.36 -18.65 18.94
CA THR A 80 17.91 -18.46 17.56
C THR A 80 17.31 -17.06 17.49
N ALA A 81 18.17 -16.05 17.28
CA ALA A 81 17.71 -14.75 16.83
C ALA A 81 17.05 -14.98 15.47
N THR A 82 15.73 -15.00 15.45
CA THR A 82 14.93 -14.93 14.24
C THR A 82 15.37 -13.67 13.51
N SER A 83 16.29 -13.81 12.55
CA SER A 83 16.73 -12.72 11.71
C SER A 83 15.50 -12.27 10.94
N LYS A 84 14.88 -11.18 11.40
CA LYS A 84 13.80 -10.49 10.70
C LYS A 84 14.37 -10.21 9.31
N ILE A 85 13.82 -10.86 8.28
CA ILE A 85 14.25 -10.62 6.89
C ILE A 85 14.05 -9.12 6.66
N GLN A 86 15.15 -8.36 6.61
CA GLN A 86 15.12 -6.94 6.33
C GLN A 86 15.01 -6.78 4.81
N PHE A 87 13.84 -6.37 4.35
CA PHE A 87 13.55 -6.10 2.94
C PHE A 87 14.22 -4.82 2.44
N LEU A 88 14.50 -3.90 3.36
CA LEU A 88 15.27 -2.69 3.13
C LEU A 88 16.47 -2.68 4.08
N THR A 89 17.59 -2.20 3.58
CA THR A 89 18.76 -1.86 4.40
C THR A 89 18.45 -0.66 5.30
N GLU A 90 19.20 -0.51 6.39
CA GLU A 90 19.10 0.66 7.27
C GLU A 90 19.25 1.99 6.50
N ALA A 91 20.17 2.02 5.52
CA ALA A 91 20.36 3.19 4.65
C ALA A 91 19.11 3.51 3.81
N GLN A 92 18.40 2.50 3.30
CA GLN A 92 17.17 2.68 2.53
C GLN A 92 16.00 3.11 3.43
N TYR A 93 15.89 2.58 4.65
CA TYR A 93 14.92 3.05 5.65
C TYR A 93 15.13 4.53 5.98
N ASN A 94 16.38 4.92 6.24
CA ASN A 94 16.75 6.31 6.52
C ASN A 94 16.48 7.23 5.31
N SER A 95 16.65 6.72 4.09
CA SER A 95 16.32 7.46 2.87
C SER A 95 14.83 7.77 2.78
N LEU A 96 13.95 6.84 3.19
CA LEU A 96 12.51 7.07 3.27
C LEU A 96 12.12 8.09 4.36
N ASP A 97 12.81 8.10 5.50
CA ASP A 97 12.62 9.13 6.53
C ASP A 97 12.98 10.52 6.01
N GLN A 98 14.18 10.65 5.43
CA GLN A 98 14.63 11.91 4.85
C GLN A 98 13.70 12.39 3.75
N TYR A 99 13.23 11.46 2.91
CA TYR A 99 12.24 11.77 1.88
C TYR A 99 10.93 12.31 2.50
N HIS A 100 10.41 11.66 3.55
CA HIS A 100 9.19 12.09 4.23
C HIS A 100 9.36 13.49 4.87
N GLU A 101 10.48 13.75 5.52
CA GLU A 101 10.80 15.07 6.06
C GLU A 101 10.84 16.14 4.97
N ILE A 102 11.45 15.85 3.82
CA ILE A 102 11.50 16.79 2.69
C ILE A 102 10.11 17.01 2.09
N LYS A 103 9.31 15.95 1.96
CA LYS A 103 7.97 16.00 1.36
C LYS A 103 6.98 16.81 2.19
N THR A 104 7.11 16.80 3.51
CA THR A 104 6.20 17.50 4.44
C THR A 104 6.57 18.98 4.67
N LYS A 105 7.79 19.40 4.29
CA LYS A 105 8.26 20.78 4.43
C LYS A 105 7.58 21.72 3.44
N VAL A 106 7.15 22.88 3.94
CA VAL A 106 6.60 23.98 3.13
C VAL A 106 7.71 24.70 2.34
N PHE A 107 8.87 24.90 2.98
CA PHE A 107 10.04 25.54 2.37
C PHE A 107 11.16 24.52 2.27
N VAL A 108 11.50 24.13 1.04
CA VAL A 108 12.54 23.15 0.74
C VAL A 108 13.78 23.87 0.21
N SER A 109 14.91 23.66 0.88
CA SER A 109 16.21 24.21 0.47
C SER A 109 16.72 23.57 -0.82
N GLU A 110 17.66 24.23 -1.52
CA GLU A 110 18.26 23.67 -2.74
C GLU A 110 18.99 22.33 -2.48
N LYS A 111 19.60 22.18 -1.31
CA LYS A 111 20.23 20.93 -0.88
C LYS A 111 19.20 19.80 -0.78
N GLU A 112 18.05 20.06 -0.17
CA GLU A 112 16.97 19.09 -0.02
C GLU A 112 16.30 18.75 -1.35
N LYS A 113 16.15 19.73 -2.26
CA LYS A 113 15.68 19.47 -3.62
C LYS A 113 16.63 18.52 -4.37
N SER A 114 17.94 18.74 -4.24
CA SER A 114 18.95 17.85 -4.82
C SER A 114 18.89 16.45 -4.22
N LEU A 115 18.72 16.34 -2.90
CA LEU A 115 18.62 15.06 -2.21
C LEU A 115 17.35 14.29 -2.61
N LYS A 116 16.20 14.99 -2.69
CA LYS A 116 14.96 14.40 -3.21
C LYS A 116 15.13 13.89 -4.64
N LYS A 117 15.81 14.66 -5.49
CA LYS A 117 16.13 14.23 -6.86
C LYS A 117 17.05 13.00 -6.86
N GLN A 118 18.01 12.92 -5.95
CA GLN A 118 18.86 11.74 -5.78
C GLN A 118 18.02 10.51 -5.46
N PHE A 119 17.09 10.57 -4.50
CA PHE A 119 16.22 9.44 -4.18
C PHE A 119 15.36 8.98 -5.37
N MET A 120 14.90 9.92 -6.21
CA MET A 120 14.13 9.60 -7.41
C MET A 120 14.99 9.06 -8.58
N THR A 121 16.32 9.17 -8.50
CA THR A 121 17.24 8.74 -9.57
C THR A 121 18.09 7.53 -9.17
N ASP A 122 18.03 7.10 -7.92
CA ASP A 122 18.71 5.91 -7.42
C ASP A 122 17.94 4.64 -7.82
N ASN A 123 18.48 3.92 -8.81
CA ASN A 123 17.87 2.69 -9.33
C ASN A 123 17.89 1.55 -8.31
N GLU A 124 18.92 1.48 -7.44
CA GLU A 124 18.99 0.43 -6.42
C GLU A 124 17.91 0.66 -5.35
N LEU A 125 17.72 1.92 -4.96
CA LEU A 125 16.61 2.30 -4.10
C LEU A 125 15.27 1.96 -4.76
N ILE A 126 14.99 2.40 -5.98
CA ILE A 126 13.73 2.10 -6.69
C ILE A 126 13.43 0.59 -6.71
N LYS A 127 14.43 -0.24 -7.05
CA LYS A 127 14.30 -1.69 -7.07
C LYS A 127 14.00 -2.27 -5.68
N SER A 128 14.69 -1.78 -4.64
CA SER A 128 14.44 -2.20 -3.26
C SER A 128 13.04 -1.82 -2.77
N LEU A 129 12.53 -0.65 -3.15
CA LEU A 129 11.19 -0.19 -2.80
C LEU A 129 10.12 -1.06 -3.43
N LYS A 130 10.29 -1.44 -4.70
CA LYS A 130 9.42 -2.41 -5.37
C LYS A 130 9.36 -3.72 -4.62
N ASN A 131 10.52 -4.29 -4.28
CA ASN A 131 10.60 -5.56 -3.55
C ASN A 131 10.00 -5.43 -2.15
N PHE A 132 10.24 -4.31 -1.46
CA PHE A 132 9.64 -4.04 -0.15
C PHE A 132 8.11 -3.99 -0.22
N ILE A 133 7.54 -3.32 -1.22
CA ILE A 133 6.08 -3.23 -1.40
C ILE A 133 5.49 -4.62 -1.72
N THR A 134 6.15 -5.38 -2.59
CA THR A 134 5.61 -6.64 -3.12
C THR A 134 5.88 -7.85 -2.23
N GLU A 135 7.04 -7.92 -1.59
CA GLU A 135 7.53 -9.11 -0.88
C GLU A 135 7.45 -9.00 0.64
N ALA A 136 7.48 -7.78 1.20
CA ALA A 136 7.46 -7.63 2.66
C ALA A 136 6.13 -8.11 3.25
N PRO A 137 6.16 -8.81 4.39
CA PRO A 137 4.97 -9.35 5.03
C PRO A 137 3.97 -8.25 5.34
N VAL A 138 2.71 -8.62 5.51
CA VAL A 138 1.70 -7.69 6.01
C VAL A 138 2.11 -7.23 7.40
N SER A 139 2.16 -5.92 7.55
CA SER A 139 2.42 -5.25 8.81
C SER A 139 1.11 -4.73 9.37
N GLU A 140 1.06 -4.53 10.67
CA GLU A 140 -0.12 -3.92 11.31
C GLU A 140 -0.35 -2.51 10.76
N ARG A 141 -1.61 -2.14 10.58
CA ARG A 141 -1.99 -0.81 10.08
C ARG A 141 -1.45 0.28 11.00
N GLY A 142 -0.77 1.27 10.43
CA GLY A 142 -0.12 2.34 11.16
C GLY A 142 1.20 1.97 11.83
N SER A 143 1.69 0.73 11.66
CA SER A 143 3.07 0.38 12.00
C SER A 143 4.06 1.17 11.14
N ASP A 144 5.32 1.26 11.59
CA ASP A 144 6.37 1.93 10.82
C ASP A 144 6.51 1.31 9.41
N ASP A 145 6.49 -0.02 9.30
CA ASP A 145 6.57 -0.72 8.00
C ASP A 145 5.40 -0.36 7.07
N ASP A 146 4.17 -0.20 7.60
CA ASP A 146 3.00 0.24 6.83
C ASP A 146 3.16 1.69 6.33
N VAL A 147 3.62 2.59 7.21
CA VAL A 147 3.95 3.97 6.83
C VAL A 147 5.03 4.01 5.75
N LYS A 148 6.07 3.18 5.89
CA LYS A 148 7.18 3.09 4.94
C LYS A 148 6.74 2.53 3.60
N LYS A 149 5.80 1.58 3.56
CA LYS A 149 5.23 1.07 2.30
C LYS A 149 4.49 2.19 1.54
N ASN A 150 3.72 3.02 2.25
CA ASN A 150 3.04 4.17 1.64
C ASN A 150 4.04 5.23 1.13
N LEU A 151 5.10 5.51 1.91
CA LEU A 151 6.17 6.41 1.48
C LEU A 151 6.95 5.89 0.27
N ALA A 152 7.20 4.58 0.23
CA ALA A 152 7.84 3.91 -0.89
C ALA A 152 6.99 4.06 -2.17
N LEU A 153 5.67 3.84 -2.06
CA LEU A 153 4.74 4.02 -3.16
C LEU A 153 4.73 5.47 -3.67
N ASP A 154 4.66 6.43 -2.75
CA ASP A 154 4.72 7.86 -3.06
C ASP A 154 6.00 8.23 -3.81
N LEU A 155 7.16 7.74 -3.33
CA LEU A 155 8.46 8.01 -3.96
C LEU A 155 8.54 7.40 -5.37
N LEU A 156 8.04 6.18 -5.58
CA LEU A 156 7.98 5.56 -6.91
C LEU A 156 7.08 6.36 -7.86
N ILE A 157 5.92 6.82 -7.40
CA ILE A 157 5.02 7.67 -8.19
C ILE A 157 5.68 9.00 -8.54
N GLU A 158 6.36 9.65 -7.60
CA GLU A 158 7.09 10.89 -7.87
C GLU A 158 8.28 10.68 -8.81
N ALA A 159 9.00 9.57 -8.68
CA ALA A 159 10.09 9.21 -9.58
C ALA A 159 9.57 8.94 -11.01
N SER A 160 8.38 8.35 -11.15
CA SER A 160 7.76 8.04 -12.47
C SER A 160 7.46 9.27 -13.32
N VAL A 161 7.31 10.46 -12.70
CA VAL A 161 7.10 11.73 -13.41
C VAL A 161 8.39 12.56 -13.55
N SER A 162 9.51 12.04 -13.04
CA SER A 162 10.80 12.73 -13.00
C SER A 162 11.69 12.38 -14.22
N SER A 163 12.93 12.86 -14.22
CA SER A 163 13.90 12.57 -15.29
C SER A 163 14.28 11.10 -15.42
N ASN A 164 14.09 10.28 -14.37
CA ASN A 164 14.34 8.83 -14.40
C ASN A 164 13.03 8.03 -14.37
N SER A 165 12.07 8.47 -15.20
CA SER A 165 10.71 7.93 -15.21
C SER A 165 10.63 6.45 -15.59
N ALA A 166 11.56 5.93 -16.38
CA ALA A 166 11.47 4.59 -16.96
C ALA A 166 11.54 3.48 -15.89
N GLU A 167 12.55 3.50 -15.02
CA GLU A 167 12.74 2.46 -14.00
C GLU A 167 11.61 2.50 -12.96
N ALA A 168 11.23 3.69 -12.51
CA ALA A 168 10.12 3.87 -11.58
C ALA A 168 8.78 3.43 -12.20
N THR A 169 8.53 3.76 -13.47
CA THR A 169 7.33 3.31 -14.20
C THR A 169 7.31 1.78 -14.33
N ALA A 170 8.45 1.16 -14.64
CA ALA A 170 8.57 -0.29 -14.71
C ALA A 170 8.28 -0.94 -13.34
N ALA A 171 8.86 -0.41 -12.25
CA ALA A 171 8.59 -0.87 -10.90
C ALA A 171 7.11 -0.77 -10.52
N LEU A 172 6.45 0.34 -10.87
CA LEU A 172 5.02 0.49 -10.63
C LEU A 172 4.17 -0.48 -11.49
N MET A 173 4.56 -0.72 -12.74
CA MET A 173 3.90 -1.72 -13.60
C MET A 173 4.05 -3.14 -13.04
N ASP A 174 5.23 -3.50 -12.53
CA ASP A 174 5.47 -4.78 -11.85
C ASP A 174 4.53 -4.96 -10.66
N ILE A 175 4.34 -3.91 -9.84
CA ILE A 175 3.40 -3.94 -8.69
C ILE A 175 1.97 -4.18 -9.18
N VAL A 176 1.54 -3.52 -10.27
CA VAL A 176 0.20 -3.74 -10.84
C VAL A 176 0.04 -5.16 -11.37
N GLN A 177 1.07 -5.71 -12.02
CA GLN A 177 1.08 -7.05 -12.63
C GLN A 177 1.21 -8.19 -11.61
N ASP A 178 1.59 -7.89 -10.36
CA ASP A 178 1.73 -8.90 -9.31
C ASP A 178 0.43 -9.72 -9.15
N LYS A 179 0.55 -11.05 -9.15
CA LYS A 179 -0.62 -11.94 -9.18
C LYS A 179 -1.11 -12.34 -7.78
N LYS A 180 -0.51 -11.85 -6.70
CA LYS A 180 -0.81 -12.36 -5.35
C LYS A 180 -2.27 -12.22 -4.97
N ILE A 181 -2.92 -11.12 -5.35
CA ILE A 181 -4.33 -10.89 -5.00
C ILE A 181 -5.29 -11.88 -5.69
N GLU A 182 -4.86 -12.44 -6.82
CA GLU A 182 -5.66 -13.38 -7.62
C GLU A 182 -5.47 -14.83 -7.15
N ASP A 183 -4.44 -15.13 -6.36
CA ASP A 183 -4.13 -16.48 -5.89
C ASP A 183 -4.83 -16.79 -4.56
N GLU A 184 -5.91 -17.57 -4.60
CA GLU A 184 -6.68 -17.97 -3.42
C GLU A 184 -5.87 -18.73 -2.35
N LYS A 185 -4.70 -19.28 -2.70
CA LYS A 185 -3.81 -19.97 -1.77
C LYS A 185 -3.06 -19.02 -0.84
N ILE A 186 -2.98 -17.74 -1.19
CA ILE A 186 -2.33 -16.71 -0.38
C ILE A 186 -3.29 -16.28 0.75
N PRO A 187 -2.78 -16.09 1.99
CA PRO A 187 -3.58 -15.61 3.10
C PRO A 187 -4.42 -14.38 2.75
N VAL A 188 -5.67 -14.35 3.22
CA VAL A 188 -6.61 -13.26 2.92
C VAL A 188 -6.05 -11.90 3.33
N ALA A 189 -5.32 -11.83 4.46
CA ALA A 189 -4.68 -10.60 4.91
C ALA A 189 -3.64 -10.08 3.91
N ASP A 190 -2.78 -10.95 3.38
CA ASP A 190 -1.77 -10.61 2.37
C ASP A 190 -2.41 -10.14 1.07
N ARG A 191 -3.47 -10.83 0.63
CA ARG A 191 -4.23 -10.42 -0.56
C ARG A 191 -4.93 -9.07 -0.37
N GLN A 192 -5.51 -8.84 0.80
CA GLN A 192 -6.17 -7.58 1.11
C GLN A 192 -5.17 -6.42 1.16
N SER A 193 -4.04 -6.58 1.84
CA SER A 193 -3.00 -5.54 1.90
C SER A 193 -2.49 -5.18 0.50
N MET A 194 -2.25 -6.18 -0.35
CA MET A 194 -1.84 -5.93 -1.74
C MET A 194 -2.97 -5.29 -2.58
N ALA A 195 -4.23 -5.62 -2.32
CA ALA A 195 -5.36 -4.98 -2.98
C ALA A 195 -5.49 -3.49 -2.59
N GLU A 196 -5.26 -3.15 -1.32
CA GLU A 196 -5.22 -1.76 -0.82
C GLU A 196 -4.08 -0.97 -1.48
N ILE A 197 -2.86 -1.52 -1.50
CA ILE A 197 -1.71 -0.91 -2.19
C ILE A 197 -2.01 -0.66 -3.67
N LYS A 198 -2.57 -1.65 -4.37
CA LYS A 198 -2.93 -1.51 -5.79
C LYS A 198 -4.04 -0.48 -6.01
N ALA A 199 -5.02 -0.40 -5.12
CA ALA A 199 -6.08 0.60 -5.22
C ALA A 199 -5.51 2.02 -5.11
N ASP A 200 -4.68 2.26 -4.09
CA ASP A 200 -4.02 3.56 -3.88
C ASP A 200 -3.09 3.91 -5.03
N LEU A 201 -2.32 2.94 -5.53
CA LEU A 201 -1.46 3.11 -6.69
C LEU A 201 -2.29 3.50 -7.93
N LEU A 202 -3.27 2.70 -8.30
CA LEU A 202 -4.05 2.91 -9.53
C LEU A 202 -4.83 4.23 -9.48
N TYR A 203 -5.38 4.58 -8.32
CA TYR A 203 -6.05 5.85 -8.11
C TYR A 203 -5.08 7.04 -8.24
N THR A 204 -3.94 6.99 -7.56
CA THR A 204 -2.98 8.10 -7.56
C THR A 204 -2.28 8.25 -8.90
N TRP A 205 -1.92 7.12 -9.52
CA TRP A 205 -1.25 7.10 -10.81
C TRP A 205 -2.16 7.68 -11.91
N THR A 206 -3.44 7.29 -11.97
CA THR A 206 -4.37 7.86 -12.96
C THR A 206 -4.68 9.32 -12.76
N ALA A 207 -4.67 9.80 -11.51
CA ALA A 207 -4.80 11.22 -11.22
C ALA A 207 -3.62 12.03 -11.77
N ARG A 208 -2.40 11.49 -11.67
CA ARG A 208 -1.16 12.19 -12.08
C ARG A 208 -0.81 12.02 -13.55
N LEU A 209 -1.05 10.84 -14.12
CA LEU A 209 -0.65 10.45 -15.47
C LEU A 209 -1.85 9.85 -16.24
N PRO A 210 -2.91 10.63 -16.51
CA PRO A 210 -4.13 10.11 -17.14
C PRO A 210 -3.88 9.50 -18.52
N ASN A 211 -2.89 10.00 -19.26
CA ASN A 211 -2.53 9.48 -20.58
C ASN A 211 -1.94 8.06 -20.55
N GLN A 212 -1.43 7.61 -19.39
CA GLN A 212 -0.87 6.27 -19.22
C GLN A 212 -1.92 5.22 -18.83
N ALA A 213 -3.17 5.63 -18.54
CA ALA A 213 -4.24 4.70 -18.15
C ALA A 213 -4.46 3.56 -19.17
N SER A 214 -4.35 3.86 -20.46
CA SER A 214 -4.50 2.87 -21.54
C SER A 214 -3.42 1.76 -21.54
N GLN A 215 -2.28 2.01 -20.90
CA GLN A 215 -1.21 1.02 -20.76
C GLN A 215 -1.51 0.05 -19.62
N ILE A 216 -2.16 0.54 -18.57
CA ILE A 216 -2.59 -0.26 -17.40
C ILE A 216 -3.60 -1.32 -17.83
N ASP A 217 -4.56 -0.97 -18.70
CA ASP A 217 -5.58 -1.91 -19.23
C ASP A 217 -4.96 -3.20 -19.81
N LYS A 218 -3.76 -3.10 -20.39
CA LYS A 218 -3.08 -4.22 -21.07
C LYS A 218 -2.36 -5.17 -20.12
N VAL A 219 -2.16 -4.77 -18.88
CA VAL A 219 -1.29 -5.47 -17.92
C VAL A 219 -2.02 -5.94 -16.65
N ILE A 220 -3.35 -5.77 -16.60
CA ILE A 220 -4.18 -6.26 -15.50
C ILE A 220 -4.10 -7.80 -15.45
N PRO A 221 -3.64 -8.40 -14.34
CA PRO A 221 -3.37 -9.84 -14.27
C PRO A 221 -4.62 -10.72 -14.13
N GLY A 222 -5.74 -10.17 -13.63
CA GLY A 222 -6.91 -10.97 -13.29
C GLY A 222 -8.15 -10.16 -12.88
N PRO A 223 -9.24 -10.85 -12.52
CA PRO A 223 -10.54 -10.23 -12.25
C PRO A 223 -10.55 -9.32 -11.02
N VAL A 224 -9.79 -9.62 -9.96
CA VAL A 224 -9.76 -8.79 -8.76
C VAL A 224 -9.09 -7.44 -9.08
N THR A 225 -7.93 -7.49 -9.73
CA THR A 225 -7.19 -6.28 -10.13
C THR A 225 -8.00 -5.48 -11.16
N SER A 226 -8.71 -6.15 -12.08
CA SER A 226 -9.60 -5.51 -13.05
C SER A 226 -10.72 -4.72 -12.37
N LYS A 227 -11.32 -5.28 -11.31
CA LYS A 227 -12.35 -4.58 -10.52
C LYS A 227 -11.79 -3.35 -9.82
N ILE A 228 -10.61 -3.46 -9.18
CA ILE A 228 -9.93 -2.33 -8.54
C ILE A 228 -9.67 -1.22 -9.57
N TRP A 229 -9.17 -1.61 -10.74
CA TRP A 229 -8.89 -0.69 -11.83
C TRP A 229 -10.14 0.06 -12.32
N LYS A 230 -11.23 -0.67 -12.56
CA LYS A 230 -12.50 -0.07 -12.96
C LYS A 230 -13.01 0.93 -11.92
N ASN A 231 -12.94 0.59 -10.64
CA ASN A 231 -13.33 1.49 -9.55
C ASN A 231 -12.49 2.77 -9.56
N ALA A 232 -11.18 2.67 -9.80
CA ALA A 232 -10.30 3.84 -9.91
C ALA A 232 -10.71 4.73 -11.10
N GLN A 233 -11.01 4.14 -12.27
CA GLN A 233 -11.48 4.87 -13.44
C GLN A 233 -12.83 5.58 -13.18
N GLU A 234 -13.79 4.88 -12.55
CA GLU A 234 -15.10 5.42 -12.20
C GLU A 234 -14.97 6.60 -11.23
N ALA A 235 -14.15 6.47 -10.18
CA ALA A 235 -13.88 7.55 -9.23
C ALA A 235 -13.27 8.79 -9.92
N GLN A 236 -12.31 8.59 -10.82
CA GLN A 236 -11.72 9.70 -11.58
C GLN A 236 -12.72 10.35 -12.55
N ALA A 237 -13.63 9.58 -13.15
CA ALA A 237 -14.68 10.11 -14.01
C ALA A 237 -15.69 10.94 -13.20
N GLN A 238 -16.06 10.48 -12.01
CA GLN A 238 -16.92 11.23 -11.10
C GLN A 238 -16.28 12.55 -10.66
N ASN A 239 -15.02 12.53 -10.21
CA ASN A 239 -14.28 13.72 -9.81
C ASN A 239 -14.23 14.79 -10.92
N ARG A 240 -14.03 14.36 -12.18
CA ARG A 240 -14.05 15.26 -13.35
C ARG A 240 -15.43 15.86 -13.60
N THR A 241 -16.49 15.07 -13.43
CA THR A 241 -17.87 15.51 -13.62
C THR A 241 -18.25 16.54 -12.58
N GLU A 242 -17.99 16.25 -11.30
CA GLU A 242 -18.27 17.17 -10.19
C GLU A 242 -17.52 18.50 -10.36
N SER A 243 -16.23 18.43 -10.70
CA SER A 243 -15.39 19.62 -10.96
C SER A 243 -15.87 20.47 -12.14
N ALA A 244 -16.56 19.87 -13.12
CA ALA A 244 -17.11 20.59 -14.26
C ALA A 244 -18.43 21.30 -13.92
N THR A 245 -19.22 20.73 -13.00
CA THR A 245 -20.53 21.26 -12.59
C THR A 245 -20.47 22.35 -11.51
N THR A 246 -19.35 22.49 -10.78
CA THR A 246 -19.17 23.50 -9.72
C THR A 246 -18.58 24.83 -10.24
N LYS A 247 -18.79 25.17 -11.51
CA LYS A 247 -18.40 26.47 -12.09
C LYS A 247 -19.58 27.43 -12.13
#